data_AF-A0A949CN14-F1
#
_entry.id   AF-A0A949CN14-F1
#
_cell.length_a   1.000
_cell.length_b   1.000
_cell.length_c   1.000
_cell.angle_alpha   90.00
_cell.angle_beta   90.00
_cell.angle_gamma   90.00
#
_symmetry.space_group_name_H-M   'P 1'
#
loop_
_entity.id
_entity.type
_entity.pdbx_description
1 polymer ?
#
loop_
_entity_poly.entity_id
_entity_poly.type
_entity_poly.pdbx_seq_one_letter_code
_entity_poly.pdbx_strand_id
1 'polypeptide(L)'
;YSDHVSKGIYFLLQTMQFKPDGQGYWLTEVAHAQMYEHGMATLALCEALQMTGDTSLRGACEAAVKFIFAAQHTDGGWNYHPKGPGDLSIVGWQMLALKSASAAKIPVPYEVLRECDKFLESQVAQGFMYKYRKQAVSDSMTAIGNLIRLFRGWSTTDGAILRAQSHIAKAAPSVDDVYYNYYATQFMFHLGGPRWQNWNAVMRELLVNSQLKQGHMSGSWFFERNPFNRKGGRLYVTAMCCLTLEVYYRCLPVYENSSEEFRF
;
A
#
# COMPACT_ATOMS: atom_id res chain seq x y z
N TYR A 1 10.41 18.66 11.53
CA TYR A 1 10.34 17.63 10.48
C TYR A 1 10.00 18.16 9.09
N SER A 2 9.29 19.30 8.96
CA SER A 2 8.87 19.86 7.65
C SER A 2 10.00 19.90 6.60
N ASP A 3 11.17 20.47 6.92
CA ASP A 3 12.30 20.55 5.98
C ASP A 3 12.75 19.19 5.43
N HIS A 4 12.74 18.14 6.26
CA HIS A 4 13.13 16.79 5.83
C HIS A 4 12.09 16.18 4.90
N VAL A 5 10.80 16.38 5.18
CA VAL A 5 9.71 15.94 4.32
C VAL A 5 9.79 16.65 2.97
N SER A 6 9.96 17.97 2.98
CA SER A 6 10.11 18.76 1.75
C SER A 6 11.30 18.28 0.91
N LYS A 7 12.46 18.04 1.53
CA LYS A 7 13.63 17.48 0.83
C LYS A 7 13.36 16.10 0.21
N GLY A 8 12.59 15.25 0.89
CA GLY A 8 12.17 13.95 0.34
C GLY A 8 11.27 14.10 -0.89
N ILE A 9 10.29 15.00 -0.84
CA ILE A 9 9.41 15.30 -1.99
C ILE A 9 10.22 15.90 -3.15
N TYR A 10 11.11 16.86 -2.88
CA TYR A 10 11.98 17.42 -3.92
C TYR A 10 12.89 16.38 -4.55
N PHE A 11 13.42 15.44 -3.76
CA PHE A 11 14.21 14.34 -4.30
C PHE A 11 13.40 13.49 -5.29
N LEU A 12 12.15 13.15 -4.97
CA LEU A 12 11.27 12.43 -5.89
C LEU A 12 11.03 13.23 -7.19
N LEU A 13 10.76 14.53 -7.09
CA LEU A 13 10.57 15.38 -8.26
C LEU A 13 11.83 15.45 -9.15
N GLN A 14 13.01 15.63 -8.56
CA GLN A 14 14.26 15.77 -9.28
C GLN A 14 14.75 14.47 -9.93
N THR A 15 14.38 13.32 -9.36
CA THR A 15 14.80 12.00 -9.87
C THR A 15 13.77 11.35 -10.80
N MET A 16 12.60 11.97 -10.97
CA MET A 16 11.59 11.50 -11.92
C MET A 16 12.11 11.66 -13.35
N GLN A 17 12.05 10.57 -14.12
CA GLN A 17 12.31 10.59 -15.55
C GLN A 17 11.00 10.73 -16.33
N PHE A 18 11.07 11.34 -17.51
CA PHE A 18 9.90 11.56 -18.36
C PHE A 18 10.06 10.86 -19.71
N LYS A 19 9.01 10.18 -20.13
CA LYS A 19 8.85 9.73 -21.52
C LYS A 19 8.34 10.87 -22.40
N PRO A 20 8.56 10.81 -23.73
CA PRO A 20 8.03 11.82 -24.67
C PRO A 20 6.51 11.99 -24.63
N ASP A 21 5.77 10.96 -24.23
CA ASP A 21 4.32 10.99 -24.11
C ASP A 21 3.83 11.48 -22.72
N GLY A 22 4.72 12.03 -21.89
CA GLY A 22 4.39 12.63 -20.60
C GLY A 22 4.21 11.65 -19.45
N GLN A 23 4.56 10.37 -19.61
CA GLN A 23 4.65 9.45 -18.47
C GLN A 23 5.88 9.78 -17.61
N GLY A 24 5.69 9.90 -16.30
CA GLY A 24 6.75 10.11 -15.31
C GLY A 24 7.07 8.80 -14.59
N TYR A 25 8.34 8.45 -14.38
CA TYR A 25 8.71 7.17 -13.76
C TYR A 25 10.02 7.23 -12.96
N TRP A 26 10.13 6.35 -11.95
CA TRP A 26 11.33 6.11 -11.15
C TRP A 26 11.81 4.67 -11.33
N LEU A 27 12.21 4.33 -12.55
CA LEU A 27 12.82 3.02 -12.83
C LEU A 27 14.30 3.24 -13.14
N THR A 28 15.16 2.44 -12.51
CA THR A 28 16.59 2.41 -12.82
C THR A 28 16.97 1.05 -13.38
N GLU A 29 17.97 0.99 -14.25
CA GLU A 29 18.44 -0.27 -14.85
C GLU A 29 18.94 -1.29 -13.80
N VAL A 30 19.31 -0.81 -12.61
CA VAL A 30 19.88 -1.61 -11.51
C VAL A 30 18.81 -2.06 -10.51
N ALA A 31 17.63 -1.44 -10.49
CA ALA A 31 16.60 -1.75 -9.49
C ALA A 31 15.87 -3.07 -9.82
N HIS A 32 15.96 -4.03 -8.89
CA HIS A 32 15.24 -5.30 -8.99
C HIS A 32 13.76 -5.19 -8.60
N ALA A 33 13.30 -4.03 -8.12
CA ALA A 33 11.95 -3.80 -7.58
C ALA A 33 11.28 -2.55 -8.17
N GLN A 34 11.49 -2.29 -9.47
CA GLN A 34 11.17 -1.01 -10.10
C GLN A 34 9.71 -0.56 -9.87
N MET A 35 8.73 -1.44 -10.05
CA MET A 35 7.33 -1.06 -9.83
C MET A 35 6.93 -0.96 -8.35
N TYR A 36 7.62 -1.64 -7.42
CA TYR A 36 7.43 -1.40 -5.98
C TYR A 36 7.77 0.05 -5.65
N GLU A 37 8.97 0.47 -6.07
CA GLU A 37 9.51 1.81 -5.84
C GLU A 37 8.62 2.87 -6.51
N HIS A 38 8.22 2.64 -7.77
CA HIS A 38 7.31 3.53 -8.49
C HIS A 38 5.97 3.71 -7.80
N GLY A 39 5.35 2.62 -7.33
CA GLY A 39 4.08 2.67 -6.60
C GLY A 39 4.21 3.46 -5.29
N MET A 40 5.25 3.19 -4.50
CA MET A 40 5.50 3.90 -3.24
C MET A 40 5.81 5.38 -3.43
N ALA A 41 6.60 5.74 -4.45
CA ALA A 41 6.90 7.13 -4.78
C ALA A 41 5.66 7.89 -5.28
N THR A 42 4.83 7.24 -6.12
CA THR A 42 3.57 7.82 -6.59
C THR A 42 2.60 8.05 -5.44
N LEU A 43 2.47 7.07 -4.53
CA LEU A 43 1.68 7.19 -3.30
C LEU A 43 2.12 8.40 -2.48
N ALA A 44 3.43 8.53 -2.21
CA ALA A 44 3.96 9.63 -1.42
C ALA A 44 3.69 11.01 -2.04
N LEU A 45 3.87 11.16 -3.36
CA LEU A 45 3.55 12.43 -4.04
C LEU A 45 2.05 12.76 -4.00
N CYS A 46 1.19 11.77 -4.25
CA CYS A 46 -0.26 11.99 -4.27
C CYS A 46 -0.79 12.37 -2.89
N GLU A 47 -0.31 11.71 -1.83
CA GLU A 47 -0.67 12.08 -0.46
C GLU A 47 -0.11 13.45 -0.07
N ALA A 48 1.13 13.79 -0.47
CA ALA A 48 1.67 15.12 -0.24
C ALA A 48 0.80 16.20 -0.89
N LEU A 49 0.38 16.00 -2.15
CA LEU A 49 -0.55 16.88 -2.84
C LEU A 49 -1.89 16.99 -2.10
N GLN A 50 -2.45 15.85 -1.69
CA GLN A 50 -3.74 15.81 -0.98
C GLN A 50 -3.68 16.55 0.37
N MET A 51 -2.64 16.30 1.17
CA MET A 51 -2.52 16.83 2.53
C MET A 51 -2.14 18.31 2.55
N THR A 52 -1.33 18.77 1.59
CA THR A 52 -0.81 20.15 1.57
C THR A 52 -1.61 21.08 0.65
N GLY A 53 -2.29 20.53 -0.37
CA GLY A 53 -2.91 21.31 -1.43
C GLY A 53 -1.91 21.98 -2.38
N ASP A 54 -0.62 21.67 -2.30
CA ASP A 54 0.41 22.26 -3.16
C ASP A 54 0.25 21.81 -4.62
N THR A 55 -0.38 22.67 -5.42
CA THR A 55 -0.69 22.38 -6.83
C THR A 55 0.55 22.23 -7.70
N SER A 56 1.74 22.65 -7.24
CA SER A 56 2.99 22.44 -7.99
C SER A 56 3.33 20.95 -8.14
N LEU A 57 2.83 20.10 -7.23
CA LEU A 57 3.01 18.65 -7.28
C LEU A 57 2.10 17.96 -8.32
N ARG A 58 1.02 18.62 -8.78
CA ARG A 58 -0.02 17.99 -9.60
C ARG A 58 0.51 17.39 -10.89
N GLY A 59 1.34 18.12 -11.63
CA GLY A 59 1.88 17.62 -12.91
C GLY A 59 2.74 16.36 -12.73
N ALA A 60 3.54 16.29 -11.67
CA ALA A 60 4.35 15.10 -11.36
C ALA A 60 3.47 13.92 -10.93
N CYS A 61 2.42 14.16 -10.13
CA CYS A 61 1.47 13.12 -9.73
C CYS A 61 0.74 12.54 -10.96
N GLU A 62 0.22 13.39 -11.84
CA GLU A 62 -0.46 13.00 -13.08
C GLU A 62 0.47 12.18 -14.00
N ALA A 63 1.72 12.61 -14.15
CA ALA A 63 2.72 11.90 -14.94
C ALA A 63 3.05 10.51 -14.36
N ALA A 64 3.25 10.42 -13.03
CA ALA A 64 3.55 9.17 -12.34
C ALA A 64 2.39 8.16 -12.40
N VAL A 65 1.16 8.66 -12.23
CA VAL A 65 -0.07 7.86 -12.34
C VAL A 65 -0.28 7.38 -13.77
N LYS A 66 -0.02 8.22 -14.77
CA LYS A 66 -0.08 7.82 -16.19
C LYS A 66 0.87 6.66 -16.49
N PHE A 67 2.04 6.62 -15.86
CA PHE A 67 2.95 5.49 -15.98
C PHE A 67 2.40 4.21 -15.35
N ILE A 68 1.72 4.29 -14.20
CA ILE A 68 1.04 3.12 -13.60
C ILE A 68 0.05 2.51 -14.59
N PHE A 69 -0.78 3.33 -15.25
CA PHE A 69 -1.72 2.85 -16.27
C PHE A 69 -1.00 2.16 -17.42
N ALA A 70 0.03 2.81 -17.95
CA ALA A 70 0.82 2.29 -19.06
C ALA A 70 1.56 1.00 -18.67
N ALA A 71 1.91 0.79 -17.41
CA ALA A 71 2.62 -0.39 -16.92
C ALA A 71 1.71 -1.61 -16.70
N GLN A 72 0.39 -1.44 -16.62
CA GLN A 72 -0.55 -2.54 -16.36
C GLN A 72 -0.45 -3.62 -17.45
N HIS A 73 -0.41 -4.88 -17.03
CA HIS A 73 -0.36 -6.03 -17.93
C HIS A 73 -1.77 -6.42 -18.41
N THR A 74 -1.84 -7.25 -19.45
CA THR A 74 -3.10 -7.67 -20.10
C THR A 74 -3.99 -8.55 -19.22
N ASP A 75 -3.44 -9.14 -18.16
CA ASP A 75 -4.22 -9.84 -17.12
C ASP A 75 -4.83 -8.89 -16.08
N GLY A 76 -4.57 -7.58 -16.18
CA GLY A 76 -5.05 -6.55 -15.28
C GLY A 76 -4.18 -6.30 -14.05
N GLY A 77 -3.10 -7.07 -13.86
CA GLY A 77 -2.17 -6.89 -12.76
C GLY A 77 -0.97 -6.01 -13.09
N TRP A 78 -0.09 -5.86 -12.10
CA TRP A 78 1.23 -5.27 -12.23
C TRP A 78 2.29 -6.22 -11.68
N ASN A 79 3.52 -6.13 -12.18
CA ASN A 79 4.65 -6.95 -11.77
C ASN A 79 5.87 -6.05 -11.48
N TYR A 80 6.98 -6.64 -11.04
CA TYR A 80 8.24 -5.94 -10.75
C TYR A 80 8.73 -5.06 -11.91
N HIS A 81 8.44 -5.49 -13.15
CA HIS A 81 8.68 -4.73 -14.37
C HIS A 81 7.36 -4.39 -15.08
N PRO A 82 7.27 -3.24 -15.78
CA PRO A 82 6.12 -2.88 -16.58
C PRO A 82 5.74 -3.99 -17.57
N LYS A 83 4.43 -4.18 -17.79
CA LYS A 83 3.87 -5.20 -18.70
C LYS A 83 4.27 -6.65 -18.37
N GLY A 84 4.73 -6.94 -17.14
CA GLY A 84 4.90 -8.31 -16.67
C GLY A 84 3.60 -8.91 -16.10
N PRO A 85 3.41 -10.24 -16.13
CA PRO A 85 2.23 -10.90 -15.56
C PRO A 85 1.98 -10.54 -14.10
N GLY A 86 0.74 -10.32 -13.70
CA GLY A 86 0.39 -9.71 -12.42
C GLY A 86 0.92 -10.47 -11.18
N ASP A 87 1.36 -9.68 -10.21
CA ASP A 87 1.78 -10.09 -8.87
C ASP A 87 1.00 -9.26 -7.86
N LEU A 88 0.18 -9.93 -7.03
CA LEU A 88 -0.72 -9.25 -6.11
C LEU A 88 0.01 -8.35 -5.10
N SER A 89 1.27 -8.65 -4.77
CA SER A 89 2.08 -7.82 -3.88
C SER A 89 2.46 -6.46 -4.50
N ILE A 90 2.61 -6.40 -5.83
CA ILE A 90 2.84 -5.17 -6.60
C ILE A 90 1.53 -4.43 -6.82
N VAL A 91 0.47 -5.17 -7.15
CA VAL A 91 -0.88 -4.63 -7.33
C VAL A 91 -1.32 -3.87 -6.08
N GLY A 92 -1.02 -4.38 -4.88
CA GLY A 92 -1.28 -3.67 -3.62
C GLY A 92 -0.74 -2.24 -3.60
N TRP A 93 0.54 -2.04 -3.96
CA TRP A 93 1.14 -0.70 -3.97
C TRP A 93 0.61 0.19 -5.08
N GLN A 94 0.36 -0.36 -6.26
CA GLN A 94 -0.25 0.43 -7.34
C GLN A 94 -1.65 0.89 -6.95
N MET A 95 -2.46 0.01 -6.33
CA MET A 95 -3.81 0.36 -5.90
C MET A 95 -3.83 1.37 -4.76
N LEU A 96 -2.87 1.33 -3.83
CA LEU A 96 -2.71 2.39 -2.83
C LEU A 96 -2.36 3.74 -3.48
N ALA A 97 -1.46 3.75 -4.47
CA ALA A 97 -1.10 4.95 -5.20
C ALA A 97 -2.30 5.51 -6.00
N LEU A 98 -3.04 4.66 -6.71
CA LEU A 98 -4.22 5.06 -7.49
C LEU A 98 -5.36 5.55 -6.59
N LYS A 99 -5.56 4.93 -5.42
CA LYS A 99 -6.52 5.41 -4.42
C LYS A 99 -6.16 6.83 -3.97
N SER A 100 -4.87 7.07 -3.69
CA SER A 100 -4.38 8.38 -3.25
C SER A 100 -4.43 9.41 -4.36
N ALA A 101 -4.19 9.02 -5.61
CA ALA A 101 -4.39 9.86 -6.79
C ALA A 101 -5.86 10.30 -6.91
N SER A 102 -6.80 9.36 -6.77
CA SER A 102 -8.23 9.65 -6.78
C SER A 102 -8.61 10.65 -5.67
N ALA A 103 -8.10 10.42 -4.45
CA ALA A 103 -8.31 11.32 -3.31
C ALA A 103 -7.69 12.73 -3.53
N ALA A 104 -6.60 12.82 -4.28
CA ALA A 104 -5.98 14.07 -4.75
C ALA A 104 -6.68 14.68 -5.99
N LYS A 105 -7.85 14.15 -6.39
CA LYS A 105 -8.62 14.57 -7.57
C LYS A 105 -7.82 14.45 -8.86
N ILE A 106 -7.04 13.38 -8.99
CA ILE A 106 -6.38 12.97 -10.23
C ILE A 106 -7.22 11.82 -10.81
N PRO A 107 -7.76 11.96 -12.04
CA PRO A 107 -8.63 10.96 -12.62
C PRO A 107 -7.96 9.59 -12.78
N VAL A 108 -8.64 8.54 -12.34
CA VAL A 108 -8.25 7.15 -12.55
C VAL A 108 -9.26 6.50 -13.50
N PRO A 109 -8.84 6.05 -14.70
CA PRO A 109 -9.77 5.43 -15.65
C PRO A 109 -10.43 4.17 -15.08
N TYR A 110 -11.74 4.06 -15.28
CA TYR A 110 -12.52 2.91 -14.81
C TYR A 110 -11.99 1.58 -15.39
N GLU A 111 -11.51 1.59 -16.64
CA GLU A 111 -10.99 0.41 -17.31
C GLU A 111 -9.79 -0.18 -16.57
N VAL A 112 -8.86 0.65 -16.07
CA VAL A 112 -7.69 0.21 -15.30
C VAL A 112 -8.12 -0.56 -14.05
N LEU A 113 -9.12 -0.02 -13.35
CA LEU A 113 -9.65 -0.61 -12.12
C LEU A 113 -10.43 -1.90 -12.42
N ARG A 114 -11.25 -1.90 -13.47
CA ARG A 114 -12.01 -3.07 -13.91
C ARG A 114 -11.09 -4.24 -14.31
N GLU A 115 -9.99 -3.98 -15.01
CA GLU A 115 -9.03 -5.04 -15.32
C GLU A 115 -8.33 -5.54 -14.05
N CYS A 116 -8.03 -4.66 -13.09
CA CYS A 116 -7.51 -5.09 -11.78
C CYS A 116 -8.52 -5.97 -11.02
N ASP A 117 -9.83 -5.69 -11.10
CA ASP A 117 -10.86 -6.53 -10.50
C ASP A 117 -10.84 -7.94 -11.11
N LYS A 118 -10.69 -8.06 -12.43
CA LYS A 118 -10.53 -9.38 -13.10
C LYS A 118 -9.27 -10.10 -12.65
N PHE A 119 -8.15 -9.38 -12.51
CA PHE A 119 -6.93 -9.95 -11.96
C PHE A 119 -7.17 -10.52 -10.56
N LEU A 120 -7.81 -9.76 -9.68
CA LEU A 120 -8.11 -10.19 -8.31
C LEU A 120 -8.94 -11.46 -8.29
N GLU A 121 -10.00 -11.54 -9.09
CA GLU A 121 -10.85 -12.75 -9.17
C GLU A 121 -10.03 -13.98 -9.59
N SER A 122 -9.04 -13.83 -10.48
CA SER A 122 -8.15 -14.93 -10.87
C SER A 122 -7.23 -15.43 -9.74
N GLN A 123 -6.96 -14.59 -8.73
CA GLN A 123 -6.06 -14.90 -7.63
C GLN A 123 -6.78 -15.47 -6.40
N VAL A 124 -8.12 -15.40 -6.35
CA VAL A 124 -8.92 -15.89 -5.22
C VAL A 124 -8.80 -17.41 -5.10
N ALA A 125 -8.64 -17.87 -3.87
CA ALA A 125 -8.71 -19.27 -3.48
C ALA A 125 -9.49 -19.41 -2.17
N GLN A 126 -10.14 -20.55 -2.00
CA GLN A 126 -10.98 -20.84 -0.82
C GLN A 126 -12.12 -19.81 -0.60
N GLY A 127 -12.41 -19.01 -1.63
CA GLY A 127 -13.45 -17.98 -1.66
C GLY A 127 -13.17 -16.70 -0.86
N PHE A 128 -12.02 -16.57 -0.20
CA PHE A 128 -11.65 -15.36 0.56
C PHE A 128 -10.14 -15.15 0.70
N MET A 129 -9.34 -16.19 0.46
CA MET A 129 -7.88 -16.10 0.51
C MET A 129 -7.32 -15.78 -0.87
N TYR A 130 -6.09 -15.29 -0.90
CA TYR A 130 -5.43 -14.92 -2.15
C TYR A 130 -4.06 -15.56 -2.27
N LYS A 131 -3.72 -15.93 -3.51
CA LYS A 131 -2.44 -16.56 -3.86
C LYS A 131 -1.35 -15.52 -4.07
N TYR A 132 -0.11 -15.93 -3.80
CA TYR A 132 1.06 -15.23 -4.32
C TYR A 132 1.48 -15.85 -5.66
N ARG A 133 1.08 -15.23 -6.78
CA ARG A 133 1.28 -15.79 -8.13
C ARG A 133 0.67 -17.20 -8.23
N LYS A 134 1.44 -18.17 -8.76
CA LYS A 134 1.07 -19.59 -8.85
C LYS A 134 1.33 -20.39 -7.55
N GLN A 135 1.68 -19.73 -6.45
CA GLN A 135 1.99 -20.40 -5.17
C GLN A 135 0.74 -20.59 -4.31
N ALA A 136 0.94 -21.11 -3.11
CA ALA A 136 -0.07 -21.23 -2.08
C ALA A 136 -0.64 -19.85 -1.68
N VAL A 137 -1.80 -19.91 -1.04
CA VAL A 137 -2.40 -18.73 -0.39
C VAL A 137 -1.51 -18.25 0.76
N SER A 138 -1.54 -16.95 1.04
CA SER A 138 -0.83 -16.36 2.19
C SER A 138 -1.65 -15.28 2.87
N ASP A 139 -1.33 -15.00 4.13
CA ASP A 139 -2.03 -13.99 4.93
C ASP A 139 -1.80 -12.57 4.38
N SER A 140 -0.59 -12.26 3.92
CA SER A 140 -0.26 -10.98 3.29
C SER A 140 -1.06 -10.75 2.02
N MET A 141 -1.12 -11.75 1.13
CA MET A 141 -1.91 -11.63 -0.10
C MET A 141 -3.41 -11.55 0.22
N THR A 142 -3.86 -12.29 1.22
CA THR A 142 -5.26 -12.26 1.68
C THR A 142 -5.65 -10.90 2.22
N ALA A 143 -4.79 -10.26 3.02
CA ALA A 143 -5.00 -8.89 3.48
C ALA A 143 -5.06 -7.89 2.30
N ILE A 144 -4.11 -7.98 1.36
CA ILE A 144 -4.05 -7.09 0.19
C ILE A 144 -5.30 -7.24 -0.69
N GLY A 145 -5.65 -8.47 -1.09
CA GLY A 145 -6.77 -8.72 -2.00
C GLY A 145 -8.10 -8.25 -1.42
N ASN A 146 -8.35 -8.51 -0.14
CA ASN A 146 -9.57 -8.05 0.52
C ASN A 146 -9.55 -6.54 0.80
N LEU A 147 -8.40 -5.94 1.10
CA LEU A 147 -8.29 -4.48 1.19
C LEU A 147 -8.65 -3.81 -0.13
N ILE A 148 -8.14 -4.31 -1.26
CA ILE A 148 -8.49 -3.78 -2.57
C ILE A 148 -9.99 -3.95 -2.85
N ARG A 149 -10.59 -5.09 -2.50
CA ARG A 149 -12.06 -5.26 -2.61
C ARG A 149 -12.84 -4.20 -1.85
N LEU A 150 -12.41 -3.83 -0.64
CA LEU A 150 -13.03 -2.75 0.11
C LEU A 150 -12.91 -1.40 -0.60
N PHE A 151 -11.73 -1.07 -1.14
CA PHE A 151 -11.53 0.14 -1.95
C PHE A 151 -12.40 0.15 -3.22
N ARG A 152 -12.65 -1.03 -3.78
CA ARG A 152 -13.52 -1.24 -4.94
C ARG A 152 -15.01 -1.32 -4.59
N GLY A 153 -15.36 -1.03 -3.35
CA GLY A 153 -16.75 -0.85 -2.91
C GLY A 153 -17.45 -2.09 -2.38
N TRP A 154 -16.73 -3.18 -2.13
CA TRP A 154 -17.32 -4.35 -1.48
C TRP A 154 -17.82 -4.00 -0.08
N SER A 155 -18.93 -4.63 0.32
CA SER A 155 -19.51 -4.42 1.65
C SER A 155 -18.59 -4.95 2.74
N THR A 156 -18.46 -4.21 3.84
CA THR A 156 -17.79 -4.68 5.07
C THR A 156 -18.53 -5.85 5.73
N THR A 157 -19.80 -6.08 5.35
CA THR A 157 -20.63 -7.21 5.80
C THR A 157 -20.64 -8.40 4.82
N ASP A 158 -19.89 -8.32 3.73
CA ASP A 158 -19.79 -9.43 2.77
C ASP A 158 -19.20 -10.70 3.42
N GLY A 159 -19.73 -11.87 3.06
CA GLY A 159 -19.34 -13.14 3.67
C GLY A 159 -17.89 -13.54 3.39
N ALA A 160 -17.30 -13.17 2.26
CA ALA A 160 -15.88 -13.40 1.99
C ALA A 160 -15.01 -12.45 2.82
N ILE A 161 -15.38 -11.17 2.89
CA ILE A 161 -14.69 -10.15 3.68
C ILE A 161 -14.67 -10.51 5.17
N LEU A 162 -15.82 -10.93 5.74
CA LEU A 162 -15.91 -11.33 7.15
C LEU A 162 -15.12 -12.61 7.46
N ARG A 163 -15.05 -13.56 6.50
CA ARG A 163 -14.18 -14.75 6.64
C ARG A 163 -12.71 -14.36 6.62
N ALA A 164 -12.29 -13.49 5.71
CA ALA A 164 -10.93 -12.96 5.68
C ALA A 164 -10.58 -12.22 6.98
N GLN A 165 -11.48 -11.38 7.50
CA GLN A 165 -11.27 -10.71 8.80
C GLN A 165 -11.10 -11.72 9.94
N SER A 166 -11.93 -12.77 9.97
CA SER A 166 -11.85 -13.83 10.98
C SER A 166 -10.50 -14.56 10.91
N HIS A 167 -10.05 -14.86 9.69
CA HIS A 167 -8.78 -15.53 9.42
C HIS A 167 -7.59 -14.67 9.86
N ILE A 168 -7.53 -13.41 9.44
CA ILE A 168 -6.45 -12.47 9.78
C ILE A 168 -6.45 -12.16 11.28
N ALA A 169 -7.62 -12.00 11.91
CA ALA A 169 -7.71 -11.83 13.36
C ALA A 169 -7.14 -13.03 14.13
N LYS A 170 -7.30 -14.25 13.61
CA LYS A 170 -6.71 -15.47 14.18
C LYS A 170 -5.19 -15.57 13.93
N ALA A 171 -4.73 -15.16 12.75
CA ALA A 171 -3.31 -15.10 12.43
C ALA A 171 -2.55 -14.08 13.30
N ALA A 172 -3.25 -13.03 13.75
CA ALA A 172 -2.73 -11.94 14.59
C ALA A 172 -1.60 -11.14 13.89
N PRO A 173 -1.11 -10.04 14.50
CA PRO A 173 0.09 -9.37 14.03
C PRO A 173 1.31 -10.30 14.04
N SER A 174 2.11 -10.25 12.98
CA SER A 174 3.40 -10.94 12.94
C SER A 174 4.43 -10.20 13.79
N VAL A 175 5.33 -10.95 14.43
CA VAL A 175 6.41 -10.38 15.25
C VAL A 175 7.51 -9.77 14.38
N ASP A 176 7.67 -10.24 13.15
CA ASP A 176 8.80 -9.89 12.27
C ASP A 176 8.39 -9.48 10.85
N ASP A 177 7.19 -9.80 10.36
CA ASP A 177 6.75 -9.44 9.02
C ASP A 177 6.01 -8.08 8.98
N VAL A 178 6.77 -7.00 8.81
CA VAL A 178 6.22 -5.63 8.71
C VAL A 178 5.38 -5.40 7.45
N TYR A 179 5.59 -6.18 6.38
CA TYR A 179 4.84 -6.02 5.15
C TYR A 179 3.42 -6.57 5.30
N TYR A 180 3.32 -7.78 5.85
CA TYR A 180 2.03 -8.34 6.27
C TYR A 180 1.32 -7.40 7.24
N ASN A 181 2.00 -6.97 8.30
CA ASN A 181 1.41 -6.12 9.34
C ASN A 181 0.83 -4.83 8.77
N TYR A 182 1.51 -4.18 7.83
CA TYR A 182 1.01 -2.95 7.22
C TYR A 182 -0.31 -3.13 6.47
N TYR A 183 -0.39 -4.14 5.59
CA TYR A 183 -1.62 -4.39 4.82
C TYR A 183 -2.74 -4.97 5.68
N ALA A 184 -2.42 -5.87 6.61
CA ALA A 184 -3.39 -6.43 7.54
C ALA A 184 -3.96 -5.35 8.46
N THR A 185 -3.14 -4.42 8.94
CA THR A 185 -3.61 -3.28 9.76
C THR A 185 -4.59 -2.39 8.99
N GLN A 186 -4.30 -2.07 7.72
CA GLN A 186 -5.23 -1.31 6.87
C GLN A 186 -6.55 -2.07 6.68
N PHE A 187 -6.48 -3.35 6.32
CA PHE A 187 -7.68 -4.17 6.12
C PHE A 187 -8.54 -4.26 7.39
N MET A 188 -7.91 -4.55 8.54
CA MET A 188 -8.61 -4.63 9.82
C MET A 188 -9.21 -3.28 10.22
N PHE A 189 -8.49 -2.17 9.99
CA PHE A 189 -8.96 -0.82 10.27
C PHE A 189 -10.24 -0.49 9.49
N HIS A 190 -10.27 -0.74 8.18
CA HIS A 190 -11.45 -0.45 7.35
C HIS A 190 -12.70 -1.24 7.76
N LEU A 191 -12.53 -2.40 8.40
CA LEU A 191 -13.66 -3.18 8.93
C LEU A 191 -14.07 -2.77 10.34
N GLY A 192 -13.16 -2.18 11.11
CA GLY A 192 -13.43 -1.73 12.47
C GLY A 192 -13.92 -2.85 13.41
N GLY A 193 -14.70 -2.45 14.41
CA GLY A 193 -15.30 -3.35 15.40
C GLY A 193 -14.30 -3.99 16.38
N PRO A 194 -14.75 -4.98 17.18
CA PRO A 194 -13.93 -5.56 18.26
C PRO A 194 -12.65 -6.23 17.77
N ARG A 195 -12.67 -6.82 16.56
CA ARG A 195 -11.48 -7.47 15.99
C ARG A 195 -10.40 -6.46 15.61
N TRP A 196 -10.79 -5.29 15.09
CA TRP A 196 -9.87 -4.18 14.87
C TRP A 196 -9.29 -3.67 16.19
N GLN A 197 -10.13 -3.46 17.21
CA GLN A 197 -9.67 -2.97 18.52
C GLN A 197 -8.61 -3.89 19.12
N ASN A 198 -8.85 -5.21 19.09
CA ASN A 198 -7.88 -6.20 19.53
C ASN A 198 -6.60 -6.19 18.68
N TRP A 199 -6.73 -6.17 17.35
CA TRP A 199 -5.59 -6.10 16.44
C TRP A 199 -4.71 -4.88 16.74
N ASN A 200 -5.32 -3.69 16.83
CA ASN A 200 -4.61 -2.43 17.02
C ASN A 200 -3.92 -2.38 18.39
N ALA A 201 -4.55 -2.90 19.44
CA ALA A 201 -3.94 -3.00 20.77
C ALA A 201 -2.64 -3.82 20.71
N VAL A 202 -2.69 -5.02 20.12
CA VAL A 202 -1.50 -5.89 19.99
C VAL A 202 -0.44 -5.26 19.09
N MET A 203 -0.83 -4.73 17.94
CA MET A 203 0.09 -4.14 16.97
C MET A 203 0.82 -2.90 17.54
N ARG A 204 0.08 -2.01 18.21
CA ARG A 204 0.65 -0.82 18.85
C ARG A 204 1.66 -1.20 19.93
N GLU A 205 1.30 -2.11 20.83
CA GLU A 205 2.20 -2.56 21.89
C GLU A 205 3.44 -3.22 21.32
N LEU A 206 3.30 -4.08 20.30
CA LEU A 206 4.43 -4.72 19.63
C LEU A 206 5.41 -3.67 19.08
N LEU A 207 4.93 -2.66 18.36
CA LEU A 207 5.82 -1.65 17.77
C LEU A 207 6.40 -0.70 18.82
N VAL A 208 5.61 -0.22 19.77
CA VAL A 208 6.12 0.71 20.80
C VAL A 208 7.21 0.06 21.65
N ASN A 209 7.04 -1.21 22.02
CA ASN A 209 7.98 -1.96 22.85
C ASN A 209 9.22 -2.43 22.08
N SER A 210 9.11 -2.68 20.78
CA SER A 210 10.25 -3.09 19.94
C SER A 210 11.08 -1.94 19.35
N GLN A 211 10.62 -0.69 19.47
CA GLN A 211 11.36 0.47 19.00
C GLN A 211 12.64 0.66 19.82
N LEU A 212 13.78 0.84 19.14
CA LEU A 212 15.03 1.18 19.83
C LEU A 212 14.89 2.53 20.54
N LYS A 213 15.27 2.59 21.82
CA LYS A 213 15.13 3.80 22.66
C LYS A 213 16.44 4.55 22.89
N GLN A 214 17.58 3.95 22.54
CA GLN A 214 18.90 4.48 22.86
C GLN A 214 19.88 4.34 21.69
N GLY A 215 20.93 5.17 21.73
CA GLY A 215 21.97 5.21 20.71
C GLY A 215 21.55 5.91 19.42
N HIS A 216 22.45 5.89 18.44
CA HIS A 216 22.28 6.57 17.16
C HIS A 216 21.11 6.03 16.30
N MET A 217 20.63 4.82 16.59
CA MET A 217 19.47 4.21 15.92
C MET A 217 18.18 4.32 16.73
N SER A 218 18.15 5.17 17.77
CA SER A 218 16.94 5.43 18.54
C SER A 218 15.80 5.93 17.64
N GLY A 219 14.60 5.44 17.89
CA GLY A 219 13.42 5.71 17.07
C GLY A 219 13.20 4.74 15.91
N SER A 220 14.15 3.83 15.63
CA SER A 220 14.07 2.86 14.53
C SER A 220 13.62 1.47 14.97
N TRP A 221 13.24 0.64 13.99
CA TRP A 221 12.91 -0.78 14.15
C TRP A 221 13.78 -1.66 13.28
N PHE A 222 14.12 -2.84 13.80
CA PHE A 222 14.78 -3.90 13.05
C PHE A 222 14.42 -5.25 13.67
N PHE A 223 13.82 -6.13 12.88
CA PHE A 223 13.48 -7.48 13.29
C PHE A 223 14.34 -8.44 12.48
N GLU A 224 15.21 -9.22 13.12
CA GLU A 224 16.23 -10.01 12.40
C GLU A 224 15.65 -10.95 11.34
N ARG A 225 14.50 -11.57 11.66
CA ARG A 225 13.78 -12.49 10.78
C ARG A 225 12.88 -11.82 9.74
N ASN A 226 12.86 -10.49 9.67
CA ASN A 226 12.06 -9.80 8.68
C ASN A 226 12.49 -10.21 7.25
N PRO A 227 11.55 -10.67 6.40
CA PRO A 227 11.88 -11.17 5.05
C PRO A 227 12.53 -10.14 4.13
N PHE A 228 12.36 -8.84 4.41
CA PHE A 228 12.80 -7.73 3.57
C PHE A 228 14.10 -7.08 4.05
N ASN A 229 14.71 -7.57 5.13
CA ASN A 229 15.99 -7.05 5.65
C ASN A 229 17.09 -7.02 4.59
N ARG A 230 17.20 -8.06 3.76
CA ARG A 230 18.24 -8.15 2.73
C ARG A 230 18.11 -7.07 1.65
N LYS A 231 16.89 -6.60 1.37
CA LYS A 231 16.61 -5.63 0.29
C LYS A 231 16.50 -4.20 0.80
N GLY A 232 15.68 -3.97 1.84
CA GLY A 232 15.37 -2.63 2.34
C GLY A 232 16.04 -2.27 3.66
N GLY A 233 16.55 -3.27 4.39
CA GLY A 233 17.20 -3.09 5.67
C GLY A 233 16.34 -2.35 6.71
N ARG A 234 17.02 -1.79 7.71
CA ARG A 234 16.39 -1.07 8.83
C ARG A 234 15.58 0.14 8.39
N LEU A 235 16.00 0.84 7.33
CA LEU A 235 15.29 2.03 6.85
C LEU A 235 13.88 1.65 6.37
N TYR A 236 13.78 0.63 5.53
CA TYR A 236 12.49 0.10 5.06
C TYR A 236 11.63 -0.40 6.23
N VAL A 237 12.22 -1.20 7.13
CA VAL A 237 11.50 -1.73 8.30
C VAL A 237 10.94 -0.59 9.16
N THR A 238 11.75 0.44 9.42
CA THR A 238 11.33 1.62 10.19
C THR A 238 10.21 2.37 9.48
N ALA A 239 10.33 2.62 8.18
CA ALA A 239 9.28 3.28 7.40
C ALA A 239 7.97 2.49 7.48
N MET A 240 7.99 1.17 7.25
CA MET A 240 6.80 0.32 7.34
C MET A 240 6.17 0.32 8.73
N CYS A 241 6.96 0.32 9.81
CA CYS A 241 6.44 0.46 11.17
C CYS A 241 5.74 1.81 11.38
N CYS A 242 6.34 2.93 10.92
CA CYS A 242 5.69 4.23 10.98
C CYS A 242 4.38 4.25 10.18
N LEU A 243 4.40 3.79 8.93
CA LEU A 243 3.19 3.71 8.08
C LEU A 243 2.10 2.87 8.74
N THR A 244 2.46 1.78 9.43
CA THR A 244 1.53 0.92 10.17
C THR A 244 0.90 1.64 11.38
N LEU A 245 1.69 2.40 12.14
CA LEU A 245 1.19 3.20 13.26
C LEU A 245 0.29 4.37 12.80
N GLU A 246 0.45 4.81 11.55
CA GLU A 246 -0.26 5.95 10.98
C GLU A 246 -1.56 5.59 10.25
N VAL A 247 -1.85 4.30 10.03
CA VAL A 247 -3.01 3.83 9.23
C VAL A 247 -4.31 4.57 9.61
N TYR A 248 -4.62 4.64 10.89
CA TYR A 248 -5.85 5.25 11.37
C TYR A 248 -5.78 6.77 11.54
N TYR A 249 -4.60 7.40 11.42
CA TYR A 249 -4.47 8.85 11.35
C TYR A 249 -4.60 9.38 9.91
N ARG A 250 -4.22 8.56 8.92
CA ARG A 250 -4.30 8.89 7.48
C ARG A 250 -5.70 8.79 6.89
N CYS A 251 -6.63 8.21 7.64
CA CYS A 251 -8.04 8.09 7.27
C CYS A 251 -8.95 9.03 8.08
N LEU A 252 -8.40 10.02 8.79
CA LEU A 252 -9.18 11.00 9.55
C LEU A 252 -9.43 12.26 8.71
N PRO A 253 -10.69 12.68 8.66
CA PRO A 253 -11.13 13.84 9.42
C PRO A 253 -11.85 13.29 10.66
N VAL A 254 -11.16 13.36 11.80
CA VAL A 254 -11.62 13.11 13.17
C VAL A 254 -13.08 12.61 13.28
N TYR A 255 -13.29 11.29 13.32
CA TYR A 255 -14.58 10.65 13.62
C TYR A 255 -15.80 11.17 12.84
N GLU A 256 -16.02 10.75 11.60
CA GLU A 256 -17.38 10.82 11.05
C GLU A 256 -17.72 9.72 10.04
N ASN A 257 -18.90 9.14 10.25
CA ASN A 257 -19.46 7.99 9.58
C ASN A 257 -19.71 8.23 8.08
N SER A 258 -18.75 7.95 7.21
CA SER A 258 -19.11 7.60 5.83
C SER A 258 -18.22 6.50 5.26
N SER A 259 -18.82 5.33 5.05
CA SER A 259 -18.20 4.21 4.33
C SER A 259 -18.02 4.51 2.83
N GLU A 260 -18.57 5.62 2.34
CA GLU A 260 -18.52 6.02 0.93
C GLU A 260 -17.21 6.74 0.56
N GLU A 261 -16.55 7.41 1.51
CA GLU A 261 -15.30 8.17 1.27
C GLU A 261 -14.10 7.30 0.87
N PHE A 262 -14.20 5.98 1.06
CA PHE A 262 -13.11 5.04 0.84
C PHE A 262 -13.18 4.28 -0.48
N ARG A 263 -14.23 4.53 -1.28
CA ARG A 263 -14.49 3.84 -2.54
C ARG A 263 -13.99 4.67 -3.72
N PHE A 264 -13.34 4.02 -4.69
CA PHE A 264 -12.97 4.65 -5.97
C PHE A 264 -12.99 3.63 -7.11
#